data_AF-A0AA90TM07-F1
#
_entry.id   AF-A0AA90TM07-F1
#
_cell.length_a   1.000
_cell.length_b   1.000
_cell.length_c   1.000
_cell.angle_alpha   90.00
_cell.angle_beta   90.00
_cell.angle_gamma   90.00
#
_symmetry.space_group_name_H-M   'P 1'
#
loop_
_entity.id
_entity.type
_entity.pdbx_description
1 polymer ?
#
loop_
_entity_poly.entity_id
_entity_poly.type
_entity_poly.pdbx_seq_one_letter_code
_entity_poly.pdbx_strand_id
1 'polypeptide(L)'
;MMKKLAGALALGAFAVSAQAATHTFDWSFDGFYNTRYGTFEADKSASGRFVVDDVNLDGQFAASELRSFVYSGTDFMKCAPGPGEKCEVSGFSYAPGKQPNFNVSVGYFGTSTSHYLGLISIDGQAGIFEHMRMDDWWSETQFQSTEETRFSISEVSAVPEPQTYLMFGVGMLALAGMARRRAAR
;
A
#
# COMPACT_ATOMS: atom_id res chain seq x y z
N MET A 1 -29.50 32.16 40.37
CA MET A 1 -28.31 31.30 40.16
C MET A 1 -28.48 30.41 38.93
N MET A 2 -28.58 30.98 37.72
CA MET A 2 -28.77 30.25 36.45
C MET A 2 -27.94 30.87 35.31
N LYS A 3 -26.66 31.16 35.57
CA LYS A 3 -25.76 31.73 34.54
C LYS A 3 -24.39 31.04 34.43
N LYS A 4 -24.18 29.95 35.18
CA LYS A 4 -22.88 29.25 35.24
C LYS A 4 -22.89 27.83 34.64
N LEU A 5 -23.98 27.39 34.02
CA LEU A 5 -24.08 26.05 33.43
C LEU A 5 -23.81 25.97 31.91
N ALA A 6 -23.58 27.11 31.24
CA ALA A 6 -23.42 27.13 29.78
C ALA A 6 -21.97 26.91 29.29
N GLY A 7 -20.97 26.95 30.18
CA GLY A 7 -19.55 26.87 29.80
C GLY A 7 -18.94 25.47 29.81
N ALA A 8 -19.60 24.48 30.42
CA ALA A 8 -19.01 23.17 30.69
C ALA A 8 -19.31 22.09 29.62
N LEU A 9 -20.21 22.37 28.67
CA LEU A 9 -20.56 21.43 27.58
C LEU A 9 -19.68 21.55 26.33
N ALA A 10 -18.73 22.49 26.29
CA ALA A 10 -17.90 22.75 25.11
C ALA A 10 -16.55 22.00 25.10
N LEU A 11 -16.17 21.33 26.18
CA LEU A 11 -14.83 20.73 26.35
C LEU A 11 -14.80 19.19 26.27
N GLY A 12 -15.94 18.53 26.07
CA GLY A 12 -16.05 17.06 26.15
C GLY A 12 -16.12 16.30 24.83
N ALA A 13 -16.10 16.95 23.66
CA ALA A 13 -16.48 16.30 22.40
C ALA A 13 -15.32 15.94 21.44
N PHE A 14 -14.05 16.16 21.82
CA PHE A 14 -12.90 15.95 20.93
C PHE A 14 -12.14 14.64 21.15
N ALA A 15 -12.74 13.64 21.78
CA ALA A 15 -12.25 12.27 21.69
C ALA A 15 -12.75 11.62 20.38
N VAL A 16 -12.47 12.27 19.24
CA VAL A 16 -12.61 11.61 17.95
C VAL A 16 -11.38 10.72 17.85
N SER A 17 -11.58 9.41 17.98
CA SER A 17 -10.55 8.43 17.63
C SER A 17 -10.11 8.73 16.20
N ALA A 18 -8.92 9.31 16.03
CA ALA A 18 -8.27 9.45 14.75
C ALA A 18 -8.02 8.03 14.23
N GLN A 19 -8.97 7.52 13.46
CA GLN A 19 -8.81 6.26 12.79
C GLN A 19 -7.99 6.58 11.54
N ALA A 20 -6.74 6.09 11.52
CA ALA A 20 -5.85 6.23 10.38
C ALA A 20 -6.61 5.87 9.10
N ALA A 21 -6.59 6.77 8.11
CA ALA A 21 -7.25 6.52 6.85
C ALA A 21 -6.64 5.28 6.19
N THR A 22 -7.49 4.31 5.86
CA THR A 22 -7.07 3.12 5.11
C THR A 22 -7.07 3.47 3.63
N HIS A 23 -5.91 3.34 3.01
CA HIS A 23 -5.71 3.55 1.57
C HIS A 23 -5.45 2.21 0.88
N THR A 24 -6.07 2.02 -0.27
CA THR A 24 -5.87 0.83 -1.11
C THR A 24 -5.34 1.24 -2.47
N PHE A 25 -4.24 0.64 -2.90
CA PHE A 25 -3.59 0.94 -4.17
C PHE A 25 -3.48 -0.33 -5.02
N ASP A 26 -3.91 -0.23 -6.27
CA ASP A 26 -3.66 -1.21 -7.31
C ASP A 26 -2.49 -0.73 -8.16
N TRP A 27 -1.55 -1.62 -8.48
CA TRP A 27 -0.37 -1.30 -9.26
C TRP A 27 -0.10 -2.37 -10.33
N SER A 28 0.55 -1.95 -11.43
CA SER A 28 1.03 -2.84 -12.48
C SER A 28 2.35 -2.38 -13.08
N PHE A 29 3.12 -3.35 -13.56
CA PHE A 29 4.25 -3.20 -14.46
C PHE A 29 3.95 -4.05 -15.70
N ASP A 30 4.05 -3.43 -16.87
CA ASP A 30 3.78 -4.06 -18.16
C ASP A 30 5.00 -3.94 -19.06
N GLY A 31 5.45 -5.07 -19.61
CA GLY A 31 6.65 -5.20 -20.40
C GLY A 31 7.92 -5.38 -19.56
N PHE A 32 8.68 -6.44 -19.81
CA PHE A 32 9.95 -6.68 -19.14
C PHE A 32 11.01 -7.22 -20.10
N TYR A 33 12.28 -6.92 -19.82
CA TYR A 33 13.40 -7.54 -20.50
C TYR A 33 13.75 -8.88 -19.85
N ASN A 34 13.72 -9.95 -20.63
CA ASN A 34 14.14 -11.28 -20.22
C ASN A 34 15.66 -11.40 -20.32
N THR A 35 16.35 -11.49 -19.18
CA THR A 35 17.82 -11.49 -19.15
C THR A 35 18.44 -12.78 -19.68
N ARG A 36 17.68 -13.89 -19.68
CA ARG A 36 18.13 -15.19 -20.20
C ARG A 36 18.14 -15.21 -21.73
N TYR A 37 17.12 -14.66 -22.36
CA TYR A 37 16.99 -14.67 -23.83
C TYR A 37 17.47 -13.39 -24.50
N GLY A 38 17.66 -12.32 -23.72
CA GLY A 38 18.11 -11.03 -24.24
C GLY A 38 17.03 -10.30 -25.04
N THR A 39 15.76 -10.50 -24.69
CA THR A 39 14.61 -10.01 -25.46
C THR A 39 13.64 -9.26 -24.57
N PHE A 40 13.08 -8.16 -25.07
CA PHE A 40 11.97 -7.47 -24.42
C PHE A 40 10.64 -8.18 -24.71
N GLU A 41 9.91 -8.55 -23.66
CA GLU A 41 8.63 -9.24 -23.69
C GLU A 41 7.54 -8.26 -23.23
N ALA A 42 6.83 -7.66 -24.20
CA ALA A 42 5.82 -6.62 -23.94
C ALA A 42 4.55 -7.15 -23.26
N ASP A 43 4.29 -8.46 -23.36
CA ASP A 43 3.16 -9.16 -22.76
C ASP A 43 3.46 -9.65 -21.33
N LYS A 44 4.72 -9.61 -20.90
CA LYS A 44 5.08 -9.94 -19.52
C LYS A 44 4.60 -8.83 -18.60
N SER A 45 3.75 -9.16 -17.64
CA SER A 45 3.24 -8.21 -16.64
C SER A 45 3.38 -8.72 -15.21
N ALA A 46 3.42 -7.78 -14.28
CA ALA A 46 3.33 -8.01 -12.85
C ALA A 46 2.39 -6.97 -12.25
N SER A 47 1.36 -7.42 -11.55
CA SER A 47 0.39 -6.53 -10.90
C SER A 47 0.06 -7.03 -9.50
N GLY A 48 -0.39 -6.11 -8.67
CA GLY A 48 -0.79 -6.42 -7.32
C GLY A 48 -1.56 -5.30 -6.66
N ARG A 49 -1.79 -5.51 -5.36
CA ARG A 49 -2.52 -4.58 -4.51
C ARG A 49 -1.79 -4.44 -3.19
N PHE A 50 -1.71 -3.23 -2.64
CA PHE A 50 -1.36 -3.07 -1.24
C PHE A 50 -2.37 -2.18 -0.51
N VAL A 51 -2.49 -2.42 0.78
CA VAL A 51 -3.36 -1.68 1.69
C VAL A 51 -2.49 -1.13 2.80
N VAL A 52 -2.64 0.16 3.10
CA VAL A 52 -1.85 0.88 4.09
C VAL A 52 -2.75 1.74 4.95
N ASP A 53 -2.38 1.93 6.22
CA ASP A 53 -3.02 2.89 7.12
C ASP A 53 -2.01 4.00 7.46
N ASP A 54 -2.32 5.26 7.15
CA ASP A 54 -1.45 6.39 7.55
C ASP A 54 -1.61 6.68 9.04
N VAL A 55 -0.90 5.93 9.89
CA VAL A 55 -1.04 6.04 11.35
C VAL A 55 -0.32 7.27 11.91
N ASN A 56 0.65 7.79 11.17
CA ASN A 56 1.49 8.90 11.60
C ASN A 56 1.09 10.25 10.94
N LEU A 57 0.24 10.21 9.92
CA LEU A 57 -0.31 11.35 9.17
C LEU A 57 0.72 12.16 8.38
N ASP A 58 1.77 11.53 7.86
CA ASP A 58 2.82 12.17 7.06
C ASP A 58 2.63 12.02 5.54
N GLY A 59 1.62 11.26 5.10
CA GLY A 59 1.34 10.99 3.69
C GLY A 59 2.39 10.13 2.98
N GLN A 60 3.27 9.48 3.73
CA GLN A 60 4.26 8.51 3.25
C GLN A 60 4.07 7.18 3.97
N PHE A 61 3.90 6.12 3.19
CA PHE A 61 3.58 4.82 3.74
C PHE A 61 4.85 4.01 3.95
N ALA A 62 5.15 3.67 5.20
CA ALA A 62 6.26 2.81 5.59
C ALA A 62 5.83 1.34 5.76
N ALA A 63 6.80 0.43 5.88
CA ALA A 63 6.51 -1.00 6.09
C ALA A 63 5.65 -1.28 7.34
N SER A 64 5.75 -0.45 8.39
CA SER A 64 4.91 -0.57 9.61
C SER A 64 3.44 -0.24 9.37
N GLU A 65 3.13 0.48 8.29
CA GLU A 65 1.79 0.93 7.92
C GLU A 65 1.14 -0.01 6.90
N LEU A 66 1.91 -0.94 6.34
CA LEU A 66 1.44 -1.97 5.42
C LEU A 66 0.53 -2.97 6.15
N ARG A 67 -0.69 -3.12 5.65
CA ARG A 67 -1.71 -4.04 6.18
C ARG A 67 -1.91 -5.26 5.32
N SER A 68 -1.76 -5.12 4.01
CA SER A 68 -1.86 -6.21 3.05
C SER A 68 -0.95 -5.89 1.88
N PHE A 69 -0.32 -6.92 1.33
CA PHE A 69 0.42 -6.83 0.09
C PHE A 69 0.15 -8.10 -0.70
N VAL A 70 -0.60 -7.95 -1.80
CA VAL A 70 -1.03 -9.05 -2.66
C VAL A 70 -0.24 -9.01 -3.96
N TYR A 71 0.46 -10.10 -4.25
CA TYR A 71 1.10 -10.35 -5.54
C TYR A 71 0.99 -11.84 -5.88
N SER A 72 0.72 -12.15 -7.15
CA SER A 72 0.56 -13.52 -7.65
C SER A 72 -0.44 -14.38 -6.84
N GLY A 73 -1.51 -13.74 -6.33
CA GLY A 73 -2.55 -14.40 -5.52
C GLY A 73 -2.20 -14.61 -4.04
N THR A 74 -0.99 -14.24 -3.62
CA THR A 74 -0.51 -14.38 -2.23
C THR A 74 -0.59 -13.05 -1.50
N ASP A 75 -1.24 -13.01 -0.33
CA ASP A 75 -1.15 -11.88 0.60
C ASP A 75 0.03 -12.12 1.57
N PHE A 76 1.13 -11.44 1.31
CA PHE A 76 2.39 -11.61 2.04
C PHE A 76 2.28 -11.20 3.52
N MET A 77 1.30 -10.38 3.88
CA MET A 77 1.05 -9.99 5.28
C MET A 77 0.30 -11.07 6.07
N LYS A 78 -0.29 -12.06 5.40
CA LYS A 78 -1.05 -13.17 6.00
C LYS A 78 -0.35 -14.51 5.89
N CYS A 79 0.87 -14.51 5.36
CA CYS A 79 1.66 -15.71 5.25
C CYS A 79 2.04 -16.28 6.63
N ALA A 80 2.05 -17.60 6.71
CA ALA A 80 2.52 -18.36 7.87
C ALA A 80 3.45 -19.47 7.38
N PRO A 81 4.70 -19.14 6.98
CA PRO A 81 5.61 -20.13 6.41
C PRO A 81 6.00 -21.18 7.45
N GLY A 82 5.99 -22.45 7.04
CA GLY A 82 6.53 -23.56 7.82
C GLY A 82 8.07 -23.59 7.83
N PRO A 83 8.68 -24.55 8.55
CA PRO A 83 10.13 -24.76 8.51
C PRO A 83 10.62 -25.00 7.08
N GLY A 84 11.59 -24.19 6.64
CA GLY A 84 12.14 -24.27 5.27
C GLY A 84 11.33 -23.52 4.22
N GLU A 85 10.20 -22.92 4.58
CA GLU A 85 9.43 -22.04 3.69
C GLU A 85 9.81 -20.58 3.92
N LYS A 86 9.57 -19.76 2.90
CA LYS A 86 9.75 -18.32 2.93
C LYS A 86 8.50 -17.68 2.37
N CYS A 87 7.99 -16.69 3.08
CA CYS A 87 7.02 -15.75 2.55
C CYS A 87 7.15 -14.46 3.34
N GLU A 88 7.68 -13.42 2.70
CA GLU A 88 7.96 -12.17 3.39
C GLU A 88 7.85 -10.95 2.47
N VAL A 89 7.59 -9.81 3.10
CA VAL A 89 7.88 -8.47 2.58
C VAL A 89 9.13 -7.99 3.30
N SER A 90 10.28 -7.99 2.63
CA SER A 90 11.56 -7.62 3.26
C SER A 90 11.80 -6.10 3.29
N GLY A 91 11.00 -5.35 2.53
CA GLY A 91 11.02 -3.89 2.52
C GLY A 91 9.79 -3.34 1.83
N PHE A 92 9.30 -2.19 2.31
CA PHE A 92 8.21 -1.44 1.72
C PHE A 92 8.33 0.05 2.07
N SER A 93 8.21 0.90 1.05
CA SER A 93 7.93 2.32 1.21
C SER A 93 7.21 2.88 -0.02
N TYR A 94 6.27 3.78 0.19
CA TYR A 94 5.52 4.40 -0.90
C TYR A 94 5.15 5.84 -0.56
N ALA A 95 5.42 6.74 -1.51
CA ALA A 95 4.90 8.10 -1.48
C ALA A 95 3.99 8.28 -2.70
N PRO A 96 2.76 8.81 -2.53
CA PRO A 96 1.85 9.05 -3.64
C PRO A 96 2.49 9.80 -4.82
N GLY A 97 2.22 9.32 -6.04
CA GLY A 97 2.80 9.87 -7.27
C GLY A 97 4.19 9.37 -7.63
N LYS A 98 4.77 8.44 -6.86
CA LYS A 98 6.01 7.74 -7.19
C LYS A 98 5.77 6.26 -7.48
N GLN A 99 6.78 5.57 -7.97
CA GLN A 99 6.80 4.11 -7.96
C GLN A 99 7.04 3.61 -6.52
N PRO A 100 6.29 2.62 -6.02
CA PRO A 100 6.51 2.06 -4.69
C PRO A 100 7.82 1.26 -4.65
N ASN A 101 8.55 1.40 -3.56
CA ASN A 101 9.69 0.55 -3.26
C ASN A 101 9.21 -0.64 -2.44
N PHE A 102 9.46 -1.86 -2.91
CA PHE A 102 9.16 -3.06 -2.17
C PHE A 102 10.06 -4.24 -2.59
N ASN A 103 10.16 -5.23 -1.73
CA ASN A 103 10.74 -6.52 -2.06
C ASN A 103 9.89 -7.61 -1.41
N VAL A 104 9.25 -8.43 -2.24
CA VAL A 104 8.42 -9.53 -1.81
C VAL A 104 8.92 -10.84 -2.39
N SER A 105 8.87 -11.88 -1.58
CA SER A 105 9.35 -13.18 -2.02
C SER A 105 8.70 -14.33 -1.27
N VAL A 106 8.43 -15.41 -2.00
CA VAL A 106 7.77 -16.61 -1.53
C VAL A 106 8.48 -17.84 -2.08
N GLY A 107 8.56 -18.91 -1.30
CA GLY A 107 9.22 -20.13 -1.75
C GLY A 107 9.47 -21.13 -0.64
N TYR A 108 10.26 -22.14 -0.96
CA TYR A 108 10.80 -23.12 -0.05
C TYR A 108 12.24 -23.47 -0.40
N PHE A 109 13.02 -23.79 0.62
CA PHE A 109 14.44 -24.13 0.53
C PHE A 109 14.68 -25.50 1.15
N GLY A 110 14.86 -26.50 0.30
CA GLY A 110 15.31 -27.83 0.67
C GLY A 110 16.68 -28.16 0.07
N THR A 111 17.30 -29.24 0.56
CA THR A 111 18.61 -29.70 0.07
C THR A 111 18.56 -30.27 -1.34
N SER A 112 17.46 -30.95 -1.66
CA SER A 112 17.19 -31.61 -2.95
C SER A 112 16.25 -30.82 -3.84
N THR A 113 15.39 -30.01 -3.22
CA THR A 113 14.37 -29.26 -3.93
C THR A 113 14.21 -27.87 -3.33
N SER A 114 14.24 -26.84 -4.16
CA SER A 114 13.94 -25.47 -3.75
C SER A 114 13.19 -24.73 -4.85
N HIS A 115 12.23 -23.90 -4.46
CA HIS A 115 11.55 -22.99 -5.38
C HIS A 115 11.43 -21.64 -4.71
N TYR A 116 11.76 -20.57 -5.43
CA TYR A 116 11.75 -19.22 -4.89
C TYR A 116 11.34 -18.25 -5.99
N LEU A 117 10.25 -17.53 -5.74
CA LEU A 117 9.67 -16.53 -6.63
C LEU A 117 9.67 -15.19 -5.87
N GLY A 118 9.93 -14.10 -6.58
CA GLY A 118 9.70 -12.79 -6.00
C GLY A 118 9.62 -11.68 -7.03
N LEU A 119 9.27 -10.52 -6.49
CA LEU A 119 9.16 -9.27 -7.21
C LEU A 119 9.83 -8.19 -6.36
N ILE A 120 10.71 -7.44 -7.01
CA ILE A 120 11.41 -6.32 -6.42
C ILE A 120 11.05 -5.06 -7.20
N SER A 121 10.89 -3.95 -6.49
CA SER A 121 10.78 -2.61 -7.04
C SER A 121 11.62 -1.70 -6.15
N ILE A 122 12.74 -1.18 -6.62
CA ILE A 122 13.64 -0.31 -5.85
C ILE A 122 14.16 0.78 -6.78
N ASP A 123 14.04 2.04 -6.34
CA ASP A 123 14.62 3.21 -7.00
C ASP A 123 14.22 3.33 -8.48
N GLY A 124 12.96 3.02 -8.78
CA GLY A 124 12.40 3.11 -10.13
C GLY A 124 12.69 1.90 -11.04
N GLN A 125 13.38 0.88 -10.52
CA GLN A 125 13.62 -0.38 -11.24
C GLN A 125 12.77 -1.49 -10.63
N ALA A 126 12.14 -2.30 -11.48
CA ALA A 126 11.41 -3.48 -11.08
C ALA A 126 12.07 -4.75 -11.65
N GLY A 127 11.94 -5.86 -10.94
CA GLY A 127 12.44 -7.15 -11.39
C GLY A 127 11.62 -8.30 -10.87
N ILE A 128 11.38 -9.28 -11.74
CA ILE A 128 10.75 -10.55 -11.39
C ILE A 128 11.84 -11.61 -11.43
N PHE A 129 11.94 -12.42 -10.40
CA PHE A 129 12.85 -13.55 -10.39
C PHE A 129 12.13 -14.81 -9.97
N GLU A 130 12.50 -15.91 -10.59
CA GLU A 130 12.06 -17.24 -10.22
C GLU A 130 13.25 -18.19 -10.31
N HIS A 131 13.53 -18.89 -9.23
CA HIS A 131 14.55 -19.92 -9.14
C HIS A 131 13.89 -21.24 -8.74
N MET A 132 14.11 -22.30 -9.50
CA MET A 132 13.65 -23.63 -9.18
C MET A 132 14.81 -24.61 -9.30
N ARG A 133 14.96 -25.50 -8.32
CA ARG A 133 15.96 -26.55 -8.27
C ARG A 133 15.31 -27.84 -7.82
N MET A 134 15.70 -28.90 -8.49
CA MET A 134 15.44 -30.32 -8.22
C MET A 134 16.80 -31.04 -8.15
N ASP A 135 16.82 -32.33 -7.83
CA ASP A 135 18.08 -33.09 -7.65
C ASP A 135 18.97 -33.12 -8.91
N ASP A 136 18.36 -33.17 -10.10
CA ASP A 136 19.04 -33.32 -11.39
C ASP A 136 18.84 -32.12 -12.33
N TRP A 137 18.04 -31.14 -11.91
CA TRP A 137 17.60 -30.06 -12.78
C TRP A 137 17.46 -28.74 -12.03
N TRP A 138 17.75 -27.64 -12.70
CA TRP A 138 17.51 -26.30 -12.18
C TRP A 138 17.06 -25.37 -13.31
N SER A 139 16.32 -24.34 -12.92
CA SER A 139 15.90 -23.25 -13.78
C SER A 139 15.97 -21.94 -13.03
N GLU A 140 16.33 -20.90 -13.76
CA GLU A 140 16.30 -19.54 -13.30
C GLU A 140 15.73 -18.66 -14.40
N THR A 141 14.74 -17.86 -14.03
CA THR A 141 14.15 -16.84 -14.89
C THR A 141 14.28 -15.51 -14.19
N GLN A 142 14.83 -14.53 -14.89
CA GLN A 142 14.96 -13.16 -14.40
C GLN A 142 14.46 -12.20 -15.47
N PHE A 143 13.58 -11.31 -15.03
CA PHE A 143 13.04 -10.22 -15.80
C PHE A 143 13.43 -8.91 -15.14
N GLN A 144 13.83 -7.94 -15.94
CA GLN A 144 14.19 -6.60 -15.47
C GLN A 144 13.38 -5.55 -16.21
N SER A 145 12.95 -4.52 -15.49
CA SER A 145 12.35 -3.35 -16.11
C SER A 145 13.37 -2.63 -16.98
N THR A 146 12.87 -1.96 -18.01
CA THR A 146 13.66 -1.05 -18.85
C THR A 146 12.89 0.26 -19.01
N GLU A 147 13.42 1.18 -19.80
CA GLU A 147 12.70 2.41 -20.18
C GLU A 147 11.40 2.12 -20.95
N GLU A 148 11.27 0.94 -21.56
CA GLU A 148 10.06 0.50 -22.26
C GLU A 148 8.99 -0.07 -21.32
N THR A 149 9.36 -0.42 -20.08
CA THR A 149 8.43 -0.94 -19.07
C THR A 149 7.48 0.15 -18.61
N ARG A 150 6.18 -0.14 -18.64
CA ARG A 150 5.13 0.79 -18.23
C ARG A 150 4.71 0.49 -16.81
N PHE A 151 4.82 1.48 -15.93
CA PHE A 151 4.31 1.42 -14.58
C PHE A 151 2.98 2.18 -14.47
N SER A 152 2.02 1.60 -13.74
CA SER A 152 0.76 2.25 -13.39
C SER A 152 0.42 1.98 -11.93
N ILE A 153 -0.15 2.99 -11.26
CA ILE A 153 -0.67 2.86 -9.90
C ILE A 153 -1.89 3.75 -9.74
N SER A 154 -2.92 3.22 -9.09
CA SER A 154 -4.17 3.93 -8.83
C SER A 154 -4.67 3.64 -7.43
N GLU A 155 -5.13 4.69 -6.75
CA GLU A 155 -5.83 4.56 -5.47
C GLU A 155 -7.29 4.14 -5.71
N VAL A 156 -7.70 3.01 -5.13
CA VAL A 156 -9.01 2.40 -5.34
C VAL A 156 -10.05 2.93 -4.34
N SER A 157 -9.63 3.22 -3.12
CA SER A 157 -10.49 3.87 -2.13
C SER A 157 -9.69 4.77 -1.21
N ALA A 158 -9.84 6.08 -1.39
CA ALA A 158 -9.74 7.03 -0.29
C ALA A 158 -11.15 7.14 0.31
N VAL A 159 -11.47 6.37 1.34
CA VAL A 159 -12.74 6.60 2.06
C VAL A 159 -12.58 7.96 2.75
N PRO A 160 -13.36 9.00 2.37
CA PRO A 160 -13.22 10.31 3.01
C PRO A 160 -13.52 10.13 4.49
N GLU A 161 -12.62 10.58 5.34
CA GLU A 161 -12.74 10.35 6.76
C GLU A 161 -14.06 10.97 7.26
N PRO A 162 -14.84 10.29 8.14
CA PRO A 162 -16.07 10.84 8.69
C PRO A 162 -15.89 12.23 9.32
N GLN A 163 -14.69 12.51 9.82
CA GLN A 163 -14.29 13.80 10.37
C GLN A 163 -14.24 14.94 9.35
N THR A 164 -13.95 14.68 8.07
CA THR A 164 -14.03 15.71 7.02
C THR A 164 -15.46 16.21 6.85
N TYR A 165 -16.45 15.32 6.86
CA TYR A 165 -17.86 15.68 6.80
C TYR A 165 -18.35 16.37 8.08
N LEU A 166 -17.86 15.94 9.24
CA LEU A 166 -18.16 16.61 10.51
C LEU A 166 -17.59 18.03 10.56
N MET A 167 -16.33 18.24 10.17
CA MET A 167 -15.73 19.58 10.14
C MET A 167 -16.39 20.49 9.11
N PHE A 168 -16.78 19.94 7.95
CA PHE A 168 -17.60 20.66 6.98
C PHE A 168 -18.98 21.03 7.56
N GLY A 169 -19.65 20.09 8.23
CA GLY A 169 -20.93 20.31 8.90
C GLY A 169 -20.84 21.36 10.01
N VAL A 170 -19.79 21.31 10.84
CA VAL A 170 -19.52 22.31 11.89
C VAL A 170 -19.25 23.68 11.26
N GLY A 171 -18.46 23.75 10.18
CA GLY A 171 -18.20 24.99 9.44
C GLY A 171 -19.50 25.59 8.89
N MET A 172 -20.36 24.78 8.28
CA MET A 172 -21.67 25.18 7.79
C MET A 172 -22.59 25.71 8.91
N LEU A 173 -22.62 25.04 10.06
CA LEU A 173 -23.42 25.47 11.21
C LEU A 173 -22.91 26.78 11.82
N ALA A 174 -21.59 26.97 11.89
CA ALA A 174 -20.98 28.21 12.35
C ALA A 174 -21.32 29.38 11.41
N LEU A 175 -21.24 29.19 10.10
CA LEU A 175 -21.61 30.18 9.09
C LEU A 175 -23.11 30.54 9.18
N ALA A 176 -23.99 29.55 9.29
CA ALA A 176 -25.43 29.76 9.46
C ALA A 176 -25.77 30.53 10.75
N GLY A 177 -25.06 30.23 11.85
CA GLY A 177 -25.19 30.95 13.12
C GLY A 177 -24.75 32.42 13.03
N MET A 178 -23.66 32.71 12.31
CA MET A 178 -23.18 34.08 12.08
C MET A 178 -24.12 34.87 11.15
N ALA A 179 -24.66 34.23 10.11
CA ALA A 179 -25.63 34.84 9.20
C ALA A 179 -26.93 35.23 9.92
N ARG A 180 -27.48 34.34 10.77
CA ARG A 180 -28.65 34.64 11.59
C ARG A 180 -28.44 35.80 12.56
N ARG A 181 -27.23 35.91 13.15
CA ARG A 181 -26.87 37.03 14.04
C ARG A 181 -26.77 38.38 13.31
N ARG A 182 -26.39 38.40 12.04
CA ARG A 182 -26.37 39.62 11.22
C ARG A 182 -27.76 40.06 10.75
N ALA A 183 -28.66 39.11 10.48
CA ALA A 183 -30.03 39.43 10.04
C ALA A 183 -30.96 39.88 11.18
N ALA A 184 -30.61 39.59 12.44
CA ALA A 184 -31.37 39.97 13.63
C ALA A 184 -30.85 41.26 14.32
N ARG A 185 -29.88 41.96 13.71
CA ARG A 185 -29.41 43.30 14.09
C ARG A 185 -29.87 44.29 13.04
#